data_AF-G9YX78-F1
#
_entry.id   AF-G9YX78-F1
#
_cell.length_a   1.000
_cell.length_b   1.000
_cell.length_c   1.000
_cell.angle_alpha   90.00
_cell.angle_beta   90.00
_cell.angle_gamma   90.00
#
_symmetry.space_group_name_H-M   'P 1'
#
loop_
_entity.id
_entity.type
_entity.pdbx_description
1 polymer ?
#
loop_
_entity_poly.entity_id
_entity_poly.type
_entity_poly.pdbx_seq_one_letter_code
_entity_poly.pdbx_strand_id
1 'polypeptide(L)'
;MNKKKWIKRLLITLAVLLCGFAIFEIIVHVLMDSEMSSRDDWNIQLGERMYTSEERGVSLYSAPCEASIPVSRMVPDEYEEDGFTYYDESVQHRLGQELMELVQQQGNAAIDAPLALLNPFGTGSNGLLLAFQTDRKSEIRYTIHTTSAELPDYTATAQGLGDKQFSRKHCFLLVGLVPGETQEVTLEAIGEWGKVQERATFTIKMPPSSSGYDSRLTYTDGDSAAALSNGLFYATGLGDYYGYTFFFDNSGVLRYEMVLEGFHSDRFLYTDMGLYTCVSSRKIALLTPIGQAIRIYDLGQYELHHDINWGPDGTILALVNDTEQDTVMDVVVELDPETGAVTELVDFSTLMDGYYGAMTHHVPLTGSSFWQAGEDDWLHLNSVQYRQADDSILVSSRETSTIVQVSGVHSTPTLTALIGDPAFWAGTEYESLSYQPQGDFVPQYGQHDVELVEDDSLPEGQYLLRMYDNNYWSLSTRDDYEPELPDSVGTSLTGGSGIHSYVTYYLVDSNAKTFSLAKQFPVTYSSIVSNAQSFDGNYVVNSGVAHEFGEYDSEGNLIRAFSYDCMMNGYRVMKGDFEGFWFREAS
;
A
#
# COMPACT_ATOMS: atom_id res chain seq x y z
N MET A 1 -14.64 -49.15 30.75
CA MET A 1 -14.36 -47.70 30.69
C MET A 1 -15.64 -46.93 31.02
N ASN A 2 -15.62 -46.02 32.00
CA ASN A 2 -16.84 -45.47 32.61
C ASN A 2 -17.48 -44.39 31.71
N LYS A 3 -18.62 -44.70 31.06
CA LYS A 3 -19.34 -43.81 30.12
C LYS A 3 -19.51 -42.37 30.64
N LYS A 4 -19.76 -42.19 31.94
CA LYS A 4 -19.88 -40.85 32.57
C LYS A 4 -18.58 -40.03 32.56
N LYS A 5 -17.41 -40.67 32.68
CA LYS A 5 -16.11 -39.98 32.60
C LYS A 5 -15.78 -39.58 31.17
N TRP A 6 -16.19 -40.40 30.20
CA TRP A 6 -15.98 -40.11 28.77
C TRP A 6 -16.88 -38.96 28.30
N ILE A 7 -18.16 -38.95 28.66
CA ILE A 7 -19.09 -37.85 28.36
C ILE A 7 -18.63 -36.53 29.02
N LYS A 8 -18.16 -36.56 30.27
CA LYS A 8 -17.61 -35.35 30.91
C LYS A 8 -16.37 -34.82 30.20
N ARG A 9 -15.47 -35.69 29.75
CA ARG A 9 -14.29 -35.27 28.98
C ARG A 9 -14.69 -34.68 27.64
N LEU A 10 -15.63 -35.30 26.92
CA LEU A 10 -16.16 -34.80 25.66
C LEU A 10 -16.78 -33.40 25.84
N LEU A 11 -17.61 -33.19 26.87
CA LEU A 11 -18.23 -31.90 27.16
C LEU A 11 -17.20 -30.82 27.53
N ILE A 12 -16.15 -31.16 28.28
CA ILE A 12 -15.07 -30.23 28.62
C ILE A 12 -14.26 -29.88 27.36
N THR A 13 -13.92 -30.86 26.53
CA THR A 13 -13.23 -30.62 25.26
C THR A 13 -14.06 -29.75 24.32
N LEU A 14 -15.37 -30.01 24.21
CA LEU A 14 -16.27 -29.20 23.41
C LEU A 14 -16.38 -27.76 23.95
N ALA A 15 -16.48 -27.60 25.28
CA ALA A 15 -16.51 -26.28 25.90
C ALA A 15 -15.21 -25.51 25.68
N VAL A 16 -14.04 -26.17 25.78
CA VAL A 16 -12.73 -25.55 25.52
C VAL A 16 -12.59 -25.15 24.05
N LEU A 17 -13.05 -26.00 23.11
CA LEU A 17 -13.05 -25.68 21.68
C LEU A 17 -13.98 -24.50 21.36
N LEU A 18 -15.19 -24.47 21.94
CA LEU A 18 -16.13 -23.36 21.77
C LEU A 18 -15.61 -22.06 22.37
N CYS A 19 -14.99 -22.11 23.55
CA CYS A 19 -14.34 -20.93 24.14
C CYS A 19 -13.13 -20.47 23.31
N GLY A 20 -12.33 -21.41 22.79
CA GLY A 20 -11.19 -21.09 21.93
C GLY A 20 -11.64 -20.42 20.62
N PHE A 21 -12.67 -20.96 19.98
CA PHE A 21 -13.29 -20.38 18.79
C PHE A 21 -13.84 -18.98 19.08
N ALA A 22 -14.65 -18.81 20.13
CA ALA A 22 -15.20 -17.49 20.48
C ALA A 22 -14.13 -16.44 20.83
N ILE A 23 -13.00 -16.83 21.43
CA ILE A 23 -11.89 -15.91 21.69
C ILE A 23 -11.21 -15.52 20.37
N PHE A 24 -10.99 -16.48 19.47
CA PHE A 24 -10.43 -16.22 18.15
C PHE A 24 -11.30 -15.27 17.34
N GLU A 25 -12.63 -15.49 17.30
CA GLU A 25 -13.62 -14.59 16.69
C GLU A 25 -13.48 -13.15 17.17
N ILE A 26 -13.44 -12.95 18.49
CA ILE A 26 -13.31 -11.62 19.11
C ILE A 26 -12.00 -10.95 18.70
N ILE A 27 -10.89 -11.71 18.68
CA ILE A 27 -9.60 -11.18 18.26
C ILE A 27 -9.67 -10.71 16.80
N VAL A 28 -10.24 -11.51 15.90
CA VAL A 28 -10.32 -11.15 14.48
C VAL A 28 -11.19 -9.92 14.26
N HIS A 29 -12.36 -9.81 14.92
CA HIS A 29 -13.20 -8.61 14.82
C HIS A 29 -12.47 -7.35 15.33
N VAL A 30 -11.78 -7.44 16.47
CA VAL A 30 -11.01 -6.30 17.01
C VAL A 30 -9.88 -5.88 16.05
N LEU A 31 -9.27 -6.82 15.32
CA LEU A 31 -8.25 -6.50 14.33
C LEU A 31 -8.85 -5.79 13.11
N MET A 32 -10.00 -6.24 12.63
CA MET A 32 -10.68 -5.55 11.53
C MET A 32 -11.15 -4.14 11.92
N ASP A 33 -11.70 -3.98 13.11
CA ASP A 33 -12.06 -2.66 13.63
C ASP A 33 -10.84 -1.74 13.75
N SER A 34 -9.66 -2.32 14.05
CA SER A 34 -8.42 -1.56 14.14
C SER A 34 -7.89 -1.06 12.79
N GLU A 35 -8.23 -1.72 11.69
CA GLU A 35 -7.90 -1.28 10.33
C GLU A 35 -8.49 0.10 10.04
N MET A 36 -9.76 0.29 10.39
CA MET A 36 -10.50 1.54 10.16
C MET A 36 -10.25 2.60 11.24
N SER A 37 -9.53 2.24 12.31
CA SER A 37 -9.28 3.13 13.43
C SER A 37 -8.30 4.25 13.08
N SER A 38 -8.57 5.43 13.64
CA SER A 38 -7.63 6.55 13.63
C SER A 38 -6.69 6.44 14.82
N ARG A 39 -5.47 6.93 14.64
CA ARG A 39 -4.42 6.98 15.64
C ARG A 39 -4.81 7.94 16.75
N ASP A 40 -4.83 7.40 17.97
CA ASP A 40 -5.07 8.19 19.18
C ASP A 40 -3.79 8.83 19.75
N ASP A 41 -2.60 8.33 19.38
CA ASP A 41 -1.31 8.84 19.86
C ASP A 41 -0.19 8.76 18.81
N TRP A 42 0.54 9.87 18.66
CA TRP A 42 1.70 10.01 17.78
C TRP A 42 3.03 9.66 18.46
N ASN A 43 3.02 9.37 19.76
CA ASN A 43 4.12 8.89 20.59
C ASN A 43 5.42 9.71 20.38
N ILE A 44 5.28 11.03 20.46
CA ILE A 44 6.35 11.97 20.14
C ILE A 44 7.37 12.03 21.28
N GLN A 45 8.57 11.53 21.00
CA GLN A 45 9.71 11.70 21.91
C GLN A 45 10.35 13.10 21.74
N LEU A 46 10.51 13.80 22.85
CA LEU A 46 11.06 15.15 22.92
C LEU A 46 12.41 15.20 23.67
N GLY A 47 13.35 15.98 23.16
CA GLY A 47 14.56 16.37 23.87
C GLY A 47 14.43 17.72 24.57
N GLU A 48 15.52 18.48 24.65
CA GLU A 48 15.51 19.82 25.21
C GLU A 48 14.80 20.80 24.27
N ARG A 49 13.86 21.57 24.80
CA ARG A 49 13.18 22.62 24.03
C ARG A 49 14.15 23.77 23.77
N MET A 50 14.37 24.08 22.50
CA MET A 50 15.29 25.12 22.07
C MET A 50 14.58 26.48 21.90
N TYR A 51 13.40 26.48 21.29
CA TYR A 51 12.62 27.68 20.98
C TYR A 51 11.14 27.34 20.73
N THR A 52 10.26 28.33 20.90
CA THR A 52 8.83 28.25 20.59
C THR A 52 8.41 29.43 19.74
N SER A 53 7.80 29.16 18.59
CA SER A 53 7.13 30.15 17.76
C SER A 53 5.68 30.31 18.22
N GLU A 54 5.43 31.25 19.12
CA GLU A 54 4.06 31.55 19.61
C GLU A 54 3.11 31.95 18.47
N GLU A 55 3.62 32.61 17.42
CA GLU A 55 2.83 33.00 16.24
C GLU A 55 2.32 31.78 15.48
N ARG A 56 3.12 30.70 15.43
CA ARG A 56 2.79 29.48 14.69
C ARG A 56 2.30 28.35 15.56
N GLY A 57 2.35 28.46 16.88
CA GLY A 57 2.09 27.33 17.77
C GLY A 57 2.98 26.12 17.44
N VAL A 58 4.25 26.35 17.10
CA VAL A 58 5.23 25.30 16.78
C VAL A 58 6.46 25.51 17.64
N SER A 59 6.90 24.44 18.30
CA SER A 59 8.10 24.42 19.13
C SER A 59 9.22 23.58 18.50
N LEU A 60 10.45 24.05 18.64
CA LEU A 60 11.65 23.36 18.19
C LEU A 60 12.35 22.69 19.37
N TYR A 61 12.59 21.38 19.25
CA TYR A 61 13.25 20.55 20.25
C TYR A 61 14.51 19.91 19.67
N SER A 62 15.50 19.62 20.51
CA SER A 62 16.57 18.70 20.10
C SER A 62 15.94 17.34 19.81
N ALA A 63 16.31 16.72 18.70
CA ALA A 63 15.80 15.40 18.36
C ALA A 63 16.26 14.34 19.39
N PRO A 64 15.46 13.29 19.64
CA PRO A 64 15.77 12.23 20.61
C PRO A 64 16.80 11.22 20.04
N CYS A 65 17.89 11.72 19.47
CA CYS A 65 18.96 10.92 18.86
C CYS A 65 20.33 11.46 19.27
N GLU A 66 21.32 10.57 19.39
CA GLU A 66 22.72 10.97 19.59
C GLU A 66 23.38 11.18 18.23
N ALA A 67 23.86 12.39 17.95
CA ALA A 67 24.50 12.72 16.68
C ALA A 67 25.72 13.63 16.87
N SER A 68 26.67 13.55 15.93
CA SER A 68 27.87 14.42 15.91
C SER A 68 27.60 15.82 15.35
N ILE A 69 26.41 16.04 14.78
CA ILE A 69 25.87 17.34 14.35
C ILE A 69 24.61 17.66 15.17
N PRO A 70 24.22 18.93 15.32
CA PRO A 70 22.93 19.28 15.91
C PRO A 70 21.78 18.73 15.06
N VAL A 71 20.87 17.98 15.67
CA VAL A 71 19.64 17.49 15.02
C VAL A 71 18.46 17.99 15.83
N SER A 72 17.50 18.60 15.14
CA SER A 72 16.32 19.21 15.72
C SER A 72 15.05 18.54 15.20
N ARG A 73 13.92 18.79 15.85
CA ARG A 73 12.59 18.39 15.40
C ARG A 73 11.60 19.52 15.70
N MET A 74 10.69 19.78 14.76
CA MET A 74 9.56 20.70 14.94
C MET A 74 8.36 19.92 15.44
N VAL A 75 7.63 20.47 16.40
CA VAL A 75 6.46 19.84 17.02
C VAL A 75 5.36 20.89 17.20
N PRO A 76 4.13 20.66 16.71
CA PRO A 76 2.99 21.52 17.01
C PRO A 76 2.73 21.56 18.53
N ASP A 77 2.38 22.71 19.08
CA ASP A 77 2.18 22.87 20.53
C ASP A 77 0.97 22.07 21.04
N GLU A 78 0.01 21.78 20.16
CA GLU A 78 -1.21 21.01 20.44
C GLU A 78 -1.04 19.49 20.29
N TYR A 79 0.18 18.95 20.18
CA TYR A 79 0.40 17.53 19.86
C TYR A 79 -0.16 16.52 20.89
N GLU A 80 -0.45 16.97 22.12
CA GLU A 80 -1.07 16.16 23.19
C GLU A 80 -2.58 16.37 23.30
N GLU A 81 -3.18 17.23 22.48
CA GLU A 81 -4.61 17.47 22.50
C GLU A 81 -5.37 16.30 21.86
N ASP A 82 -6.50 15.92 22.48
CA ASP A 82 -7.38 14.88 21.95
C ASP A 82 -7.81 15.22 20.51
N GLY A 83 -7.63 14.29 19.57
CA GLY A 83 -7.97 14.49 18.16
C GLY A 83 -6.89 15.18 17.32
N PHE A 84 -5.70 15.45 17.88
CA PHE A 84 -4.57 15.94 17.10
C PHE A 84 -4.15 14.96 15.98
N THR A 85 -3.93 15.48 14.77
CA THR A 85 -3.38 14.74 13.64
C THR A 85 -2.37 15.58 12.86
N TYR A 86 -1.31 14.95 12.36
CA TYR A 86 -0.44 15.58 11.37
C TYR A 86 -1.11 15.70 10.00
N TYR A 87 -2.19 14.96 9.74
CA TYR A 87 -2.98 15.07 8.51
C TYR A 87 -4.11 16.09 8.67
N ASP A 88 -3.72 17.29 9.13
CA ASP A 88 -4.50 18.52 9.13
C ASP A 88 -3.73 19.61 8.36
N GLU A 89 -4.39 20.24 7.37
CA GLU A 89 -3.71 21.22 6.51
C GLU A 89 -3.19 22.44 7.28
N SER A 90 -3.87 22.86 8.35
CA SER A 90 -3.43 24.00 9.17
C SER A 90 -2.18 23.66 9.98
N VAL A 91 -2.08 22.43 10.50
CA VAL A 91 -0.87 21.91 11.15
C VAL A 91 0.28 21.85 10.15
N GLN A 92 0.07 21.24 8.98
CA GLN A 92 1.08 21.11 7.93
C GLN A 92 1.52 22.46 7.36
N HIS A 93 0.63 23.43 7.27
CA HIS A 93 0.95 24.78 6.83
C HIS A 93 1.87 25.50 7.82
N ARG A 94 1.58 25.44 9.12
CA ARG A 94 2.42 26.06 10.16
C ARG A 94 3.80 25.41 10.24
N LEU A 95 3.88 24.08 10.17
CA LEU A 95 5.15 23.35 10.07
C LEU A 95 5.94 23.74 8.82
N GLY A 96 5.28 23.90 7.67
CA GLY A 96 5.89 24.36 6.43
C GLY A 96 6.45 25.78 6.53
N GLN A 97 5.71 26.70 7.14
CA GLN A 97 6.19 28.07 7.39
C GLN A 97 7.42 28.08 8.30
N GLU A 98 7.39 27.31 9.39
CA GLU A 98 8.54 27.20 10.30
C GLU A 98 9.77 26.61 9.61
N LEU A 99 9.60 25.55 8.81
CA LEU A 99 10.67 24.99 7.99
C LEU A 99 11.28 26.04 7.06
N MET A 100 10.44 26.81 6.36
CA MET A 100 10.90 27.85 5.45
C MET A 100 11.76 28.90 6.17
N GLU A 101 11.38 29.31 7.38
CA GLU A 101 12.17 30.25 8.17
C GLU A 101 13.51 29.66 8.62
N LEU A 102 13.51 28.41 9.11
CA LEU A 102 14.74 27.71 9.49
C LEU A 102 15.70 27.59 8.30
N VAL A 103 15.19 27.21 7.12
CA VAL A 103 15.98 27.12 5.90
C VAL A 103 16.48 28.51 5.45
N GLN A 104 15.72 29.57 5.63
CA GLN A 104 16.19 30.94 5.33
C GLN A 104 17.32 31.39 6.26
N GLN A 105 17.22 31.06 7.54
CA GLN A 105 18.19 31.44 8.57
C GLN A 105 19.47 30.60 8.52
N GLN A 106 19.34 29.28 8.29
CA GLN A 106 20.42 28.30 8.47
C GLN A 106 20.76 27.51 7.20
N GLY A 107 19.95 27.56 6.14
CA GLY A 107 20.19 26.79 4.91
C GLY A 107 21.40 27.22 4.08
N ASN A 108 22.11 28.29 4.46
CA ASN A 108 23.41 28.65 3.88
C ASN A 108 24.60 28.11 4.71
N ALA A 109 24.34 27.24 5.69
CA ALA A 109 25.39 26.56 6.44
C ALA A 109 26.25 25.67 5.51
N ALA A 110 27.45 25.33 5.97
CA ALA A 110 28.36 24.46 5.23
C ALA A 110 27.91 22.99 5.30
N ILE A 111 28.36 22.18 4.34
CA ILE A 111 28.04 20.74 4.25
C ILE A 111 28.44 19.94 5.50
N ASP A 112 29.41 20.39 6.29
CA ASP A 112 29.87 19.76 7.54
C ASP A 112 29.09 20.20 8.80
N ALA A 113 28.19 21.17 8.66
CA ALA A 113 27.29 21.62 9.71
C ALA A 113 25.91 21.98 9.13
N PRO A 114 25.21 21.03 8.48
CA PRO A 114 23.93 21.32 7.83
C PRO A 114 22.83 21.61 8.87
N LEU A 115 21.78 22.34 8.45
CA LEU A 115 20.51 22.27 9.16
C LEU A 115 19.97 20.85 9.02
N ALA A 116 19.71 20.18 10.14
CA ALA A 116 19.21 18.81 10.18
C ALA A 116 17.92 18.73 11.01
N LEU A 117 16.81 18.32 10.36
CA LEU A 117 15.49 18.21 10.97
C LEU A 117 14.95 16.78 10.83
N LEU A 118 14.78 16.09 11.95
CA LEU A 118 14.24 14.74 12.00
C LEU A 118 12.70 14.78 11.96
N ASN A 119 12.10 14.00 11.07
CA ASN A 119 10.66 13.87 10.86
C ASN A 119 9.95 15.25 10.86
N PRO A 120 10.27 16.13 9.89
CA PRO A 120 9.87 17.53 9.92
C PRO A 120 8.35 17.76 9.87
N PHE A 121 7.59 16.80 9.33
CA PHE A 121 6.13 16.93 9.13
C PHE A 121 5.31 15.88 9.88
N GLY A 122 5.94 15.06 10.73
CA GLY A 122 5.29 13.98 11.47
C GLY A 122 5.00 12.71 10.66
N THR A 123 5.11 12.77 9.33
CA THR A 123 4.70 11.71 8.39
C THR A 123 5.78 10.66 8.07
N GLY A 124 7.01 10.81 8.58
CA GLY A 124 8.11 9.89 8.30
C GLY A 124 9.12 9.79 9.43
N SER A 125 9.03 8.73 10.24
CA SER A 125 9.64 8.66 11.58
C SER A 125 11.17 8.77 11.57
N ASN A 126 11.82 8.21 10.54
CA ASN A 126 13.27 8.14 10.39
C ASN A 126 13.82 8.98 9.23
N GLY A 127 13.00 9.84 8.62
CA GLY A 127 13.44 10.77 7.59
C GLY A 127 14.18 11.97 8.17
N LEU A 128 15.36 12.28 7.63
CA LEU A 128 16.18 13.42 8.07
C LEU A 128 16.28 14.47 6.98
N LEU A 129 15.59 15.60 7.14
CA LEU A 129 15.73 16.73 6.22
C LEU A 129 17.07 17.41 6.46
N LEU A 130 17.85 17.58 5.39
CA LEU A 130 19.12 18.28 5.40
C LEU A 130 19.05 19.53 4.52
N ALA A 131 19.50 20.67 5.03
CA ALA A 131 19.66 21.89 4.24
C ALA A 131 21.01 22.58 4.48
N PHE A 132 21.73 22.86 3.39
CA PHE A 132 23.05 23.48 3.41
C PHE A 132 23.43 24.06 2.04
N GLN A 133 24.59 24.70 1.97
CA GLN A 133 25.16 25.26 0.76
C GLN A 133 26.57 24.70 0.47
N THR A 134 26.86 24.49 -0.81
CA THR A 134 28.20 24.17 -1.34
C THR A 134 28.82 25.36 -2.07
N ASP A 135 30.15 25.35 -2.20
CA ASP A 135 30.89 26.41 -2.88
C ASP A 135 30.56 26.44 -4.38
N ARG A 136 30.39 25.26 -4.97
CA ARG A 136 30.14 25.04 -6.40
C ARG A 136 28.83 24.31 -6.61
N LYS A 137 28.30 24.43 -7.84
CA LYS A 137 27.12 23.67 -8.23
C LYS A 137 27.43 22.17 -8.18
N SER A 138 26.61 21.45 -7.45
CA SER A 138 26.74 20.01 -7.25
C SER A 138 25.37 19.35 -7.16
N GLU A 139 25.34 18.04 -7.31
CA GLU A 139 24.32 17.17 -6.73
C GLU A 139 24.89 16.53 -5.46
N ILE A 140 24.02 15.98 -4.60
CA ILE A 140 24.45 15.38 -3.33
C ILE A 140 24.23 13.87 -3.40
N ARG A 141 25.32 13.13 -3.35
CA ARG A 141 25.29 11.69 -3.06
C ARG A 141 25.53 11.49 -1.58
N TYR A 142 24.81 10.56 -0.97
CA TYR A 142 25.05 10.16 0.41
C TYR A 142 25.21 8.64 0.52
N THR A 143 26.05 8.23 1.46
CA THR A 143 26.28 6.83 1.82
C THR A 143 26.07 6.67 3.32
N ILE A 144 25.26 5.69 3.70
CA ILE A 144 24.93 5.35 5.07
C ILE A 144 25.61 4.02 5.39
N HIS A 145 26.60 4.07 6.28
CA HIS A 145 27.29 2.91 6.80
C HIS A 145 26.81 2.64 8.23
N THR A 146 26.14 1.53 8.47
CA THR A 146 25.78 1.12 9.83
C THR A 146 27.00 0.51 10.52
N THR A 147 27.19 0.79 11.81
CA THR A 147 28.28 0.18 12.60
C THR A 147 28.09 -1.33 12.83
N SER A 148 26.88 -1.85 12.59
CA SER A 148 26.61 -3.28 12.49
C SER A 148 27.26 -3.86 11.23
N ALA A 149 28.26 -4.72 11.40
CA ALA A 149 29.03 -5.30 10.30
C ALA A 149 28.22 -6.21 9.36
N GLU A 150 26.96 -6.51 9.68
CA GLU A 150 26.09 -7.40 8.92
C GLU A 150 25.22 -6.68 7.87
N LEU A 151 25.10 -5.36 7.96
CA LEU A 151 24.25 -4.58 7.06
C LEU A 151 25.11 -3.91 5.97
N PRO A 152 24.71 -3.99 4.70
CA PRO A 152 25.43 -3.35 3.62
C PRO A 152 25.22 -1.84 3.65
N ASP A 153 26.19 -1.12 3.07
CA ASP A 153 26.09 0.32 2.87
C ASP A 153 24.90 0.64 1.95
N TYR A 154 24.12 1.65 2.33
CA TYR A 154 23.08 2.22 1.49
C TYR A 154 23.58 3.51 0.85
N THR A 155 23.58 3.60 -0.48
CA THR A 155 24.01 4.79 -1.22
C THR A 155 22.93 5.26 -2.16
N ALA A 156 22.63 6.56 -2.13
CA ALA A 156 21.67 7.20 -3.03
C ALA A 156 22.11 8.62 -3.38
N THR A 157 21.58 9.14 -4.50
CA THR A 157 21.73 10.55 -4.88
C THR A 157 20.43 11.28 -4.58
N ALA A 158 20.49 12.30 -3.74
CA ALA A 158 19.31 12.97 -3.21
C ALA A 158 18.62 13.85 -4.26
N GLN A 159 17.29 13.76 -4.31
CA GLN A 159 16.44 14.72 -5.00
C GLN A 159 16.30 15.98 -4.13
N GLY A 160 16.85 17.10 -4.60
CA GLY A 160 16.70 18.39 -3.94
C GLY A 160 15.33 19.04 -4.20
N LEU A 161 14.91 19.94 -3.30
CA LEU A 161 13.78 20.84 -3.51
C LEU A 161 14.10 21.83 -4.64
N GLY A 162 13.74 21.43 -5.86
CA GLY A 162 13.83 22.23 -7.08
C GLY A 162 14.32 21.45 -8.31
N ASP A 163 13.95 21.95 -9.48
CA ASP A 163 14.05 21.23 -10.76
C ASP A 163 15.48 21.11 -11.31
N LYS A 164 16.47 21.71 -10.63
CA LYS A 164 17.86 21.74 -11.11
C LYS A 164 18.65 20.58 -10.53
N GLN A 165 19.19 19.74 -11.42
CA GLN A 165 20.11 18.66 -11.05
C GLN A 165 21.29 19.20 -10.21
N PHE A 166 21.98 20.24 -10.71
CA PHE A 166 23.13 20.84 -10.01
C PHE A 166 22.77 22.19 -9.38
N SER A 167 22.91 22.28 -8.06
CA SER A 167 22.62 23.48 -7.27
C SER A 167 23.77 23.81 -6.32
N ARG A 168 23.81 25.06 -5.84
CA ARG A 168 24.66 25.43 -4.69
C ARG A 168 23.91 25.29 -3.38
N LYS A 169 22.59 25.41 -3.40
CA LYS A 169 21.72 25.27 -2.22
C LYS A 169 21.03 23.93 -2.29
N HIS A 170 21.12 23.17 -1.22
CA HIS A 170 20.59 21.83 -1.11
C HIS A 170 19.57 21.83 0.02
N CYS A 171 18.41 21.24 -0.24
CA CYS A 171 17.39 20.93 0.76
C CYS A 171 16.70 19.65 0.29
N PHE A 172 16.78 18.56 1.04
CA PHE A 172 16.23 17.26 0.66
C PHE A 172 15.95 16.41 1.89
N LEU A 173 15.10 15.40 1.73
CA LEU A 173 14.90 14.36 2.74
C LEU A 173 15.91 13.24 2.52
N LEU A 174 16.78 13.00 3.49
CA LEU A 174 17.67 11.85 3.50
C LEU A 174 16.87 10.62 3.94
N VAL A 175 16.67 9.70 3.00
CA VAL A 175 16.03 8.40 3.19
C VAL A 175 17.10 7.31 3.32
N GLY A 176 16.94 6.38 4.26
CA GLY A 176 17.85 5.23 4.42
C GLY A 176 18.42 5.03 5.81
N LEU A 177 18.19 5.95 6.75
CA LEU A 177 18.62 5.79 8.14
C LEU A 177 17.87 4.63 8.80
N VAL A 178 18.58 3.59 9.20
CA VAL A 178 18.01 2.41 9.87
C VAL A 178 17.61 2.75 11.31
N PRO A 179 16.34 2.54 11.71
CA PRO A 179 15.92 2.71 13.10
C PRO A 179 16.70 1.79 14.06
N GLY A 180 16.95 2.26 15.28
CA GLY A 180 17.69 1.53 16.32
C GLY A 180 19.21 1.39 16.11
N GLU A 181 19.72 1.71 14.92
CA GLU A 181 21.12 1.55 14.56
C GLU A 181 21.96 2.82 14.75
N THR A 182 23.27 2.63 14.96
CA THR A 182 24.27 3.71 14.89
C THR A 182 24.93 3.69 13.52
N GLN A 183 24.94 4.84 12.85
CA GLN A 183 25.28 4.97 11.44
C GLN A 183 26.23 6.13 11.22
N GLU A 184 27.20 5.94 10.34
CA GLU A 184 28.05 6.99 9.79
C GLU A 184 27.50 7.37 8.41
N VAL A 185 27.07 8.62 8.27
CA VAL A 185 26.58 9.18 7.01
C VAL A 185 27.69 10.00 6.37
N THR A 186 28.06 9.64 5.15
CA THR A 186 28.96 10.44 4.30
C THR A 186 28.14 11.19 3.27
N LEU A 187 28.31 12.50 3.16
CA LEU A 187 27.77 13.36 2.11
C LEU A 187 28.89 13.73 1.13
N GLU A 188 28.64 13.58 -0.17
CA GLU A 188 29.55 13.94 -1.25
C GLU A 188 28.87 14.91 -2.21
N ALA A 189 29.44 16.12 -2.35
CA ALA A 189 29.02 17.09 -3.34
C ALA A 189 29.70 16.77 -4.68
N ILE A 190 28.94 16.23 -5.63
CA ILE A 190 29.42 15.82 -6.95
C ILE A 190 29.14 16.93 -7.96
N GLY A 191 30.19 17.45 -8.59
CA GLY A 191 30.04 18.47 -9.62
C GLY A 191 29.62 17.91 -10.99
N GLU A 192 29.27 18.81 -11.92
CA GLU A 192 28.83 18.50 -13.30
C GLU A 192 29.76 17.55 -14.11
N TRP A 193 31.02 17.38 -13.69
CA TRP A 193 32.00 16.50 -14.33
C TRP A 193 32.19 15.16 -13.58
N GLY A 194 31.28 14.80 -12.68
CA GLY A 194 31.32 13.55 -11.90
C GLY A 194 32.40 13.49 -10.82
N LYS A 195 33.03 14.62 -10.48
CA LYS A 195 34.08 14.68 -9.44
C LYS A 195 33.50 15.14 -8.11
N VAL A 196 33.88 14.46 -7.03
CA VAL A 196 33.63 14.92 -5.65
C VAL A 196 34.40 16.23 -5.43
N GLN A 197 33.68 17.28 -5.08
CA GLN A 197 34.20 18.63 -4.85
C GLN A 197 34.36 18.92 -3.36
N GLU A 198 33.38 18.49 -2.57
CA GLU A 198 33.34 18.62 -1.12
C GLU A 198 32.81 17.30 -0.53
N ARG A 199 33.21 17.01 0.71
CA ARG A 199 32.78 15.82 1.45
C ARG A 199 32.62 16.17 2.93
N ALA A 200 31.56 15.69 3.54
CA ALA A 200 31.36 15.73 4.98
C ALA A 200 30.91 14.37 5.50
N THR A 201 31.10 14.15 6.79
CA THR A 201 30.67 12.93 7.47
C THR A 201 30.11 13.30 8.84
N PHE A 202 29.03 12.65 9.24
CA PHE A 202 28.50 12.73 10.59
C PHE A 202 28.01 11.36 11.06
N THR A 203 28.05 11.12 12.36
CA THR A 203 27.42 9.95 12.99
C THR A 203 26.06 10.31 13.54
N ILE A 204 25.11 9.37 13.47
CA ILE A 204 23.78 9.45 14.09
C ILE A 204 23.36 8.08 14.62
N LYS A 205 22.85 8.04 15.84
CA LYS A 205 22.19 6.88 16.44
C LYS A 205 20.69 7.12 16.42
N MET A 206 19.98 6.34 15.62
CA MET A 206 18.53 6.49 15.47
C MET A 206 17.78 5.89 16.67
N PRO A 207 16.66 6.49 17.09
CA PRO A 207 15.72 5.79 17.96
C PRO A 207 15.19 4.52 17.26
N PRO A 208 14.63 3.55 18.02
CA PRO A 208 13.90 2.43 17.44
C PRO A 208 12.77 2.89 16.51
N SER A 209 12.27 1.97 15.67
CA SER A 209 11.11 2.22 14.81
C SER A 209 9.93 2.69 15.65
N SER A 210 9.14 3.63 15.12
CA SER A 210 8.00 4.19 15.85
C SER A 210 6.87 3.18 16.01
N SER A 211 6.74 2.28 15.03
CA SER A 211 5.83 1.13 15.07
C SER A 211 6.30 -0.01 15.99
N GLY A 212 7.60 -0.07 16.30
CA GLY A 212 8.24 -1.24 16.90
C GLY A 212 8.51 -2.40 15.92
N TYR A 213 8.22 -2.22 14.63
CA TYR A 213 8.49 -3.22 13.59
C TYR A 213 10.00 -3.47 13.42
N ASP A 214 10.37 -4.70 13.05
CA ASP A 214 11.77 -5.06 12.86
C ASP A 214 12.39 -4.28 11.69
N SER A 215 13.63 -3.85 11.86
CA SER A 215 14.35 -3.08 10.84
C SER A 215 15.03 -4.00 9.81
N ARG A 216 14.90 -5.32 9.93
CA ARG A 216 15.50 -6.30 9.02
C ARG A 216 14.57 -7.49 8.78
N LEU A 217 14.32 -7.78 7.51
CA LEU A 217 13.64 -8.98 7.06
C LEU A 217 14.63 -10.12 6.83
N THR A 218 14.12 -11.34 6.95
CA THR A 218 14.85 -12.53 6.48
C THR A 218 14.52 -12.78 5.01
N TYR A 219 15.47 -13.34 4.26
CA TYR A 219 15.25 -13.63 2.85
C TYR A 219 15.81 -14.99 2.44
N THR A 220 15.26 -15.52 1.35
CA THR A 220 15.74 -16.73 0.67
C THR A 220 15.93 -16.41 -0.82
N ASP A 221 17.10 -16.75 -1.35
CA ASP A 221 17.36 -16.64 -2.80
C ASP A 221 16.65 -17.76 -3.56
N GLY A 222 16.10 -17.41 -4.72
CA GLY A 222 15.53 -18.38 -5.66
C GLY A 222 16.58 -18.90 -6.65
N ASP A 223 16.10 -19.60 -7.67
CA ASP A 223 16.95 -20.22 -8.69
C ASP A 223 17.32 -19.26 -9.85
N SER A 224 16.68 -18.09 -9.94
CA SER A 224 16.99 -17.12 -10.99
C SER A 224 18.34 -16.45 -10.76
N ALA A 225 19.09 -16.25 -11.85
CA ALA A 225 20.36 -15.52 -11.85
C ALA A 225 20.18 -14.02 -12.17
N ALA A 226 18.94 -13.56 -12.39
CA ALA A 226 18.64 -12.15 -12.59
C ALA A 226 18.97 -11.34 -11.33
N ALA A 227 19.24 -10.05 -11.50
CA ALA A 227 19.39 -9.14 -10.38
C ALA A 227 18.02 -8.64 -9.92
N LEU A 228 17.90 -8.35 -8.61
CA LEU A 228 16.81 -7.51 -8.12
C LEU A 228 16.90 -6.14 -8.80
N SER A 229 15.75 -5.63 -9.22
CA SER A 229 15.60 -4.25 -9.71
C SER A 229 16.06 -3.25 -8.64
N ASN A 230 16.45 -2.05 -9.05
CA ASN A 230 16.79 -0.99 -8.09
C ASN A 230 15.54 -0.43 -7.41
N GLY A 231 15.72 0.32 -6.31
CA GLY A 231 14.62 0.97 -5.59
C GLY A 231 14.32 0.36 -4.23
N LEU A 232 13.15 0.68 -3.68
CA LEU A 232 12.67 0.23 -2.38
C LEU A 232 11.34 -0.52 -2.54
N PHE A 233 11.24 -1.66 -1.87
CA PHE A 233 9.95 -2.32 -1.64
C PHE A 233 9.17 -1.48 -0.64
N TYR A 234 7.89 -1.22 -0.87
CA TYR A 234 7.00 -0.60 0.11
C TYR A 234 5.86 -1.55 0.47
N ALA A 235 5.79 -1.90 1.75
CA ALA A 235 4.81 -2.82 2.31
C ALA A 235 3.72 -2.05 3.04
N THR A 236 2.47 -2.27 2.64
CA THR A 236 1.27 -1.60 3.14
C THR A 236 0.33 -2.62 3.79
N GLY A 237 -0.41 -2.19 4.81
CA GLY A 237 -1.42 -3.03 5.47
C GLY A 237 -0.87 -4.33 6.04
N LEU A 238 0.29 -4.28 6.70
CA LEU A 238 0.76 -5.41 7.50
C LEU A 238 -0.08 -5.48 8.78
N GLY A 239 -0.83 -6.57 9.00
CA GLY A 239 -1.72 -6.71 10.16
C GLY A 239 -0.99 -6.45 11.50
N ASP A 240 -1.66 -5.71 12.38
CA ASP A 240 -1.17 -5.07 13.63
C ASP A 240 -0.37 -3.76 13.45
N TYR A 241 -0.08 -3.38 12.20
CA TYR A 241 0.71 -2.18 11.88
C TYR A 241 -0.03 -1.25 10.92
N TYR A 242 -1.36 -1.19 11.00
CA TYR A 242 -2.14 -0.14 10.35
C TYR A 242 -1.66 1.24 10.82
N GLY A 243 -1.75 2.22 9.94
CA GLY A 243 -1.18 3.54 10.16
C GLY A 243 0.32 3.64 9.84
N TYR A 244 0.92 2.63 9.20
CA TYR A 244 2.32 2.64 8.76
C TYR A 244 2.49 2.11 7.33
N THR A 245 3.58 2.54 6.68
CA THR A 245 4.09 1.91 5.46
C THR A 245 5.60 1.78 5.56
N PHE A 246 6.10 0.58 5.29
CA PHE A 246 7.50 0.22 5.51
C PHE A 246 8.24 0.11 4.19
N PHE A 247 9.40 0.76 4.09
CA PHE A 247 10.21 0.77 2.88
C PHE A 247 11.51 -0.01 3.09
N PHE A 248 11.67 -1.13 2.41
CA PHE A 248 12.83 -2.02 2.52
C PHE A 248 13.70 -1.96 1.26
N ASP A 249 15.02 -2.02 1.42
CA ASP A 249 15.93 -2.18 0.28
C ASP A 249 16.08 -3.64 -0.18
N ASN A 250 16.90 -3.87 -1.21
CA ASN A 250 17.21 -5.20 -1.77
C ASN A 250 17.91 -6.17 -0.79
N SER A 251 18.29 -5.71 0.40
CA SER A 251 18.82 -6.54 1.49
C SER A 251 17.80 -6.78 2.60
N GLY A 252 16.55 -6.36 2.41
CA GLY A 252 15.46 -6.51 3.37
C GLY A 252 15.59 -5.57 4.56
N VAL A 253 16.34 -4.48 4.45
CA VAL A 253 16.57 -3.56 5.58
C VAL A 253 15.67 -2.35 5.46
N LEU A 254 15.02 -1.96 6.56
CA LEU A 254 14.12 -0.81 6.64
C LEU A 254 14.91 0.49 6.40
N ARG A 255 14.50 1.25 5.39
CA ARG A 255 15.10 2.52 4.94
C ARG A 255 14.21 3.72 5.22
N TYR A 256 12.90 3.51 5.32
CA TYR A 256 11.92 4.54 5.65
C TYR A 256 10.69 3.91 6.30
N GLU A 257 10.14 4.59 7.30
CA GLU A 257 8.88 4.25 7.93
C GLU A 257 7.96 5.48 7.82
N MET A 258 6.99 5.39 6.91
CA MET A 258 5.95 6.38 6.76
C MET A 258 4.90 6.18 7.86
N VAL A 259 4.44 7.28 8.44
CA VAL A 259 3.51 7.30 9.57
C VAL A 259 2.22 7.99 9.13
N LEU A 260 1.12 7.24 9.13
CA LEU A 260 -0.21 7.68 8.73
C LEU A 260 -1.08 7.99 9.96
N GLU A 261 -2.21 8.67 9.73
CA GLU A 261 -3.24 8.84 10.76
C GLU A 261 -3.93 7.52 11.09
N GLY A 262 -4.04 6.59 10.14
CA GLY A 262 -4.59 5.25 10.35
C GLY A 262 -4.64 4.52 9.02
N PHE A 263 -5.30 3.36 8.99
CA PHE A 263 -5.54 2.61 7.74
C PHE A 263 -4.23 2.23 7.01
N HIS A 264 -4.32 1.68 5.81
CA HIS A 264 -3.17 1.41 4.95
C HIS A 264 -3.11 2.42 3.79
N SER A 265 -1.91 2.62 3.24
CA SER A 265 -1.66 3.60 2.17
C SER A 265 -2.20 3.18 0.79
N ASP A 266 -2.54 1.89 0.63
CA ASP A 266 -3.00 1.24 -0.61
C ASP A 266 -2.05 1.36 -1.81
N ARG A 267 -2.03 2.55 -2.41
CA ARG A 267 -1.34 2.86 -3.67
C ARG A 267 -0.75 4.26 -3.60
N PHE A 268 0.34 4.45 -4.33
CA PHE A 268 0.94 5.76 -4.56
C PHE A 268 0.65 6.23 -5.98
N LEU A 269 -0.04 7.37 -6.10
CA LEU A 269 -0.36 8.01 -7.36
C LEU A 269 0.53 9.24 -7.54
N TYR A 270 1.54 9.13 -8.41
CA TYR A 270 2.60 10.12 -8.54
C TYR A 270 2.19 11.33 -9.40
N THR A 271 2.65 12.51 -9.01
CA THR A 271 2.51 13.80 -9.71
C THR A 271 3.82 14.57 -9.62
N ASP A 272 3.94 15.67 -10.37
CA ASP A 272 5.10 16.57 -10.29
C ASP A 272 5.31 17.18 -8.89
N MET A 273 4.24 17.33 -8.09
CA MET A 273 4.30 17.93 -6.75
C MET A 273 4.61 16.92 -5.65
N GLY A 274 4.36 15.63 -5.91
CA GLY A 274 4.45 14.58 -4.92
C GLY A 274 3.56 13.39 -5.24
N LEU A 275 3.12 12.66 -4.22
CA LEU A 275 2.26 11.48 -4.40
C LEU A 275 0.95 11.62 -3.62
N TYR A 276 -0.15 11.16 -4.22
CA TYR A 276 -1.40 10.91 -3.50
C TYR A 276 -1.41 9.50 -2.92
N THR A 277 -1.99 9.36 -1.72
CA THR A 277 -2.15 8.08 -1.02
C THR A 277 -3.22 8.18 0.06
N CYS A 278 -3.76 7.03 0.48
CA CYS A 278 -4.63 6.93 1.64
C CYS A 278 -3.83 7.22 2.93
N VAL A 279 -4.38 8.01 3.84
CA VAL A 279 -3.70 8.38 5.10
C VAL A 279 -4.55 8.11 6.33
N SER A 280 -5.85 7.85 6.13
CA SER A 280 -6.78 7.26 7.09
C SER A 280 -7.89 6.55 6.31
N SER A 281 -8.82 5.91 7.00
CA SER A 281 -10.01 5.29 6.39
C SER A 281 -10.92 6.29 5.67
N ARG A 282 -10.71 7.60 5.80
CA ARG A 282 -11.57 8.64 5.18
C ARG A 282 -10.80 9.77 4.52
N LYS A 283 -9.47 9.66 4.45
CA LYS A 283 -8.61 10.73 3.96
C LYS A 283 -7.63 10.25 2.91
N ILE A 284 -7.55 11.01 1.83
CA ILE A 284 -6.49 10.93 0.82
C ILE A 284 -5.66 12.21 0.95
N ALA A 285 -4.33 12.12 0.88
CA ALA A 285 -3.46 13.29 0.94
C ALA A 285 -2.40 13.31 -0.16
N LEU A 286 -2.05 14.52 -0.60
CA LEU A 286 -0.89 14.77 -1.45
C LEU A 286 0.34 15.06 -0.58
N LEU A 287 1.30 14.14 -0.57
CA LEU A 287 2.57 14.27 0.15
C LEU A 287 3.70 14.69 -0.79
N THR A 288 4.41 15.74 -0.40
CA THR A 288 5.64 16.19 -1.06
C THR A 288 6.82 15.25 -0.79
N PRO A 289 7.91 15.32 -1.58
CA PRO A 289 9.15 14.58 -1.33
C PRO A 289 9.74 14.68 0.08
N ILE A 290 9.47 15.78 0.80
CA ILE A 290 9.97 16.00 2.16
C ILE A 290 8.99 15.54 3.25
N GLY A 291 7.86 14.93 2.85
CA GLY A 291 6.84 14.40 3.74
C GLY A 291 5.74 15.39 4.13
N GLN A 292 5.75 16.62 3.62
CA GLN A 292 4.66 17.57 3.91
C GLN A 292 3.38 17.13 3.20
N ALA A 293 2.28 16.97 3.94
CA ALA A 293 0.96 16.81 3.36
C ALA A 293 0.39 18.21 3.00
N ILE A 294 0.35 18.54 1.71
CA ILE A 294 0.00 19.89 1.22
C ILE A 294 -1.45 20.02 0.76
N ARG A 295 -2.13 18.88 0.61
CA ARG A 295 -3.56 18.76 0.39
C ARG A 295 -4.06 17.53 1.13
N ILE A 296 -5.17 17.66 1.85
CA ILE A 296 -5.82 16.56 2.57
C ILE A 296 -7.32 16.62 2.25
N TYR A 297 -7.85 15.55 1.67
CA TYR A 297 -9.23 15.43 1.23
C TYR A 297 -9.97 14.49 2.16
N ASP A 298 -10.98 15.01 2.87
CA ASP A 298 -11.92 14.23 3.66
C ASP A 298 -13.07 13.78 2.75
N LEU A 299 -13.33 12.47 2.70
CA LEU A 299 -14.33 11.87 1.80
C LEU A 299 -15.75 11.85 2.39
N GLY A 300 -15.97 12.59 3.47
CA GLY A 300 -16.54 11.99 4.66
C GLY A 300 -18.03 11.71 4.83
N GLN A 301 -18.75 11.05 3.92
CA GLN A 301 -19.55 9.87 4.35
C GLN A 301 -18.89 8.55 3.95
N TYR A 302 -17.94 8.59 3.01
CA TYR A 302 -17.33 7.41 2.42
C TYR A 302 -16.08 6.95 3.20
N GLU A 303 -16.00 5.65 3.51
CA GLU A 303 -14.83 5.00 4.08
C GLU A 303 -14.08 4.21 3.01
N LEU A 304 -12.79 4.47 2.84
CA LEU A 304 -11.91 3.76 1.93
C LEU A 304 -11.84 2.27 2.27
N HIS A 305 -11.83 1.44 1.23
CA HIS A 305 -11.38 0.05 1.33
C HIS A 305 -10.51 -0.29 0.12
N HIS A 306 -9.44 -1.05 0.35
CA HIS A 306 -8.62 -1.73 -0.67
C HIS A 306 -7.85 -0.87 -1.71
N ASP A 307 -8.48 0.05 -2.46
CA ASP A 307 -7.79 0.64 -3.60
C ASP A 307 -8.22 2.05 -3.98
N ILE A 308 -7.24 2.79 -4.49
CA ILE A 308 -7.40 4.04 -5.21
C ILE A 308 -6.66 3.93 -6.54
N ASN A 309 -7.12 4.63 -7.57
CA ASN A 309 -6.42 4.70 -8.85
C ASN A 309 -6.71 6.02 -9.58
N TRP A 310 -5.97 6.30 -10.65
CA TRP A 310 -6.26 7.45 -11.51
C TRP A 310 -7.59 7.27 -12.24
N GLY A 311 -8.41 8.30 -12.19
CA GLY A 311 -9.55 8.51 -13.07
C GLY A 311 -9.18 9.43 -14.25
N PRO A 312 -10.17 9.89 -15.04
CA PRO A 312 -9.94 10.84 -16.12
C PRO A 312 -9.38 12.18 -15.61
N ASP A 313 -8.58 12.85 -16.44
CA ASP A 313 -8.15 14.23 -16.21
C ASP A 313 -7.50 14.51 -14.82
N GLY A 314 -6.90 13.49 -14.20
CA GLY A 314 -6.22 13.61 -12.91
C GLY A 314 -7.14 13.52 -11.68
N THR A 315 -8.40 13.09 -11.86
CA THR A 315 -9.25 12.67 -10.74
C THR A 315 -8.75 11.37 -10.12
N ILE A 316 -9.22 11.04 -8.92
CA ILE A 316 -8.86 9.83 -8.19
C ILE A 316 -10.12 8.99 -8.01
N LEU A 317 -10.12 7.78 -8.55
CA LEU A 317 -11.12 6.77 -8.23
C LEU A 317 -10.76 6.13 -6.89
N ALA A 318 -11.77 5.87 -6.07
CA ALA A 318 -11.62 5.19 -4.80
C ALA A 318 -12.73 4.17 -4.61
N LEU A 319 -12.35 2.99 -4.12
CA LEU A 319 -13.26 1.99 -3.58
C LEU A 319 -13.65 2.39 -2.15
N VAL A 320 -14.94 2.46 -1.87
CA VAL A 320 -15.46 2.94 -0.59
C VAL A 320 -16.68 2.15 -0.08
N ASN A 321 -16.84 2.13 1.24
CA ASN A 321 -18.11 1.86 1.90
C ASN A 321 -18.85 3.19 2.06
N ASP A 322 -20.14 3.22 1.73
CA ASP A 322 -21.01 4.33 2.09
C ASP A 322 -21.61 4.09 3.49
N THR A 323 -21.20 4.88 4.47
CA THR A 323 -21.67 4.72 5.87
C THR A 323 -23.15 5.03 6.08
N GLU A 324 -23.85 5.54 5.06
CA GLU A 324 -25.30 5.71 5.06
C GLU A 324 -26.06 4.47 4.54
N GLN A 325 -25.35 3.42 4.10
CA GLN A 325 -25.91 2.18 3.54
C GLN A 325 -25.55 0.96 4.41
N ASP A 326 -26.31 -0.13 4.23
CA ASP A 326 -26.07 -1.41 4.94
C ASP A 326 -25.07 -2.31 4.17
N THR A 327 -24.90 -2.11 2.86
CA THR A 327 -23.95 -2.87 2.04
C THR A 327 -22.54 -2.34 2.20
N VAL A 328 -21.56 -3.21 2.00
CA VAL A 328 -20.14 -2.87 2.10
C VAL A 328 -19.37 -3.38 0.89
N MET A 329 -18.26 -2.70 0.62
CA MET A 329 -17.26 -3.03 -0.39
C MET A 329 -17.81 -3.10 -1.82
N ASP A 330 -18.76 -2.24 -2.14
CA ASP A 330 -19.53 -2.27 -3.39
C ASP A 330 -19.82 -0.88 -3.99
N VAL A 331 -19.12 0.17 -3.54
CA VAL A 331 -19.26 1.54 -4.08
C VAL A 331 -17.94 2.07 -4.64
N VAL A 332 -18.04 2.82 -5.74
CA VAL A 332 -16.92 3.54 -6.37
C VAL A 332 -17.24 5.02 -6.41
N VAL A 333 -16.34 5.84 -5.87
CA VAL A 333 -16.40 7.30 -5.93
C VAL A 333 -15.25 7.86 -6.74
N GLU A 334 -15.43 9.09 -7.22
CA GLU A 334 -14.41 9.92 -7.83
C GLU A 334 -14.16 11.16 -6.96
N LEU A 335 -12.90 11.40 -6.61
CA LEU A 335 -12.40 12.63 -6.01
C LEU A 335 -11.79 13.51 -7.09
N ASP A 336 -12.24 14.76 -7.18
CA ASP A 336 -11.59 15.82 -7.96
C ASP A 336 -10.60 16.59 -7.06
N PRO A 337 -9.27 16.46 -7.25
CA PRO A 337 -8.29 17.13 -6.42
C PRO A 337 -8.25 18.66 -6.58
N GLU A 338 -8.78 19.22 -7.68
CA GLU A 338 -8.84 20.66 -7.90
C GLU A 338 -9.89 21.33 -7.01
N THR A 339 -11.05 20.68 -6.85
CA THR A 339 -12.19 21.22 -6.10
C THR A 339 -12.38 20.59 -4.72
N GLY A 340 -11.84 19.40 -4.51
CA GLY A 340 -12.10 18.55 -3.34
C GLY A 340 -13.49 17.90 -3.36
N ALA A 341 -14.20 17.92 -4.49
CA ALA A 341 -15.51 17.29 -4.61
C ALA A 341 -15.36 15.77 -4.70
N VAL A 342 -16.22 15.06 -3.96
CA VAL A 342 -16.36 13.60 -4.03
C VAL A 342 -17.71 13.27 -4.64
N THR A 343 -17.71 12.47 -5.70
CA THR A 343 -18.90 12.09 -6.47
C THR A 343 -19.01 10.57 -6.53
N GLU A 344 -20.15 10.02 -6.15
CA GLU A 344 -20.44 8.61 -6.39
C GLU A 344 -20.60 8.33 -7.89
N LEU A 345 -19.80 7.41 -8.41
CA LEU A 345 -19.88 6.97 -9.80
C LEU A 345 -20.77 5.75 -9.94
N VAL A 346 -20.58 4.74 -9.07
CA VAL A 346 -21.28 3.48 -9.14
C VAL A 346 -21.55 2.94 -7.74
N ASP A 347 -22.82 2.76 -7.42
CA ASP A 347 -23.31 1.88 -6.36
C ASP A 347 -23.72 0.55 -7.01
N PHE A 348 -22.99 -0.52 -6.70
CA PHE A 348 -23.24 -1.84 -7.29
C PHE A 348 -24.47 -2.53 -6.70
N SER A 349 -24.90 -2.18 -5.48
CA SER A 349 -26.11 -2.74 -4.87
C SER A 349 -27.34 -2.34 -5.69
N THR A 350 -27.36 -1.09 -6.18
CA THR A 350 -28.38 -0.58 -7.10
C THR A 350 -28.18 -1.14 -8.52
N LEU A 351 -26.95 -1.11 -9.05
CA LEU A 351 -26.68 -1.53 -10.43
C LEU A 351 -26.96 -3.02 -10.66
N MET A 352 -26.76 -3.85 -9.63
CA MET A 352 -26.90 -5.30 -9.69
C MET A 352 -27.94 -5.84 -8.71
N ASP A 353 -28.98 -5.07 -8.37
CA ASP A 353 -30.07 -5.43 -7.44
C ASP A 353 -30.69 -6.80 -7.75
N GLY A 354 -30.79 -7.15 -9.04
CA GLY A 354 -31.28 -8.46 -9.47
C GLY A 354 -30.45 -9.67 -9.02
N TYR A 355 -29.19 -9.47 -8.64
CA TYR A 355 -28.35 -10.48 -8.01
C TYR A 355 -28.32 -10.25 -6.49
N TYR A 356 -27.93 -9.05 -6.05
CA TYR A 356 -27.86 -8.70 -4.63
C TYR A 356 -29.20 -8.95 -3.91
N GLY A 357 -30.22 -8.17 -4.22
CA GLY A 357 -31.51 -8.22 -3.53
C GLY A 357 -32.29 -9.52 -3.69
N ALA A 358 -31.99 -10.33 -4.71
CA ALA A 358 -32.74 -11.56 -5.00
C ALA A 358 -32.02 -12.86 -4.63
N MET A 359 -30.69 -12.87 -4.57
CA MET A 359 -29.90 -14.11 -4.48
C MET A 359 -28.89 -14.11 -3.34
N THR A 360 -28.64 -12.98 -2.69
CA THR A 360 -27.64 -12.90 -1.62
C THR A 360 -28.25 -12.72 -0.24
N HIS A 361 -27.43 -12.93 0.79
CA HIS A 361 -27.73 -12.72 2.19
C HIS A 361 -26.47 -12.28 2.93
N HIS A 362 -26.66 -11.65 4.09
CA HIS A 362 -25.57 -11.30 5.01
C HIS A 362 -24.61 -12.48 5.24
N VAL A 363 -23.34 -12.17 5.46
CA VAL A 363 -22.31 -13.16 5.75
C VAL A 363 -22.68 -13.92 7.04
N PRO A 364 -22.76 -15.26 7.02
CA PRO A 364 -23.10 -16.03 8.20
C PRO A 364 -21.87 -16.23 9.11
N LEU A 365 -22.10 -16.37 10.41
CA LEU A 365 -21.07 -16.74 11.41
C LEU A 365 -20.35 -18.06 11.12
N THR A 366 -20.92 -18.91 10.27
CA THR A 366 -20.34 -20.19 9.86
C THR A 366 -19.76 -20.17 8.45
N GLY A 367 -19.76 -18.99 7.80
CA GLY A 367 -19.21 -18.80 6.46
C GLY A 367 -17.69 -18.82 6.45
N SER A 368 -17.12 -18.92 5.25
CA SER A 368 -15.66 -18.86 5.04
C SER A 368 -15.08 -17.46 5.28
N SER A 369 -15.92 -16.42 5.25
CA SER A 369 -15.61 -15.03 5.61
C SER A 369 -16.23 -14.64 6.96
N PHE A 370 -16.31 -15.55 7.94
CA PHE A 370 -17.01 -15.34 9.23
C PHE A 370 -16.60 -14.07 10.01
N TRP A 371 -15.43 -13.50 9.72
CA TRP A 371 -14.95 -12.26 10.30
C TRP A 371 -15.75 -11.02 9.86
N GLN A 372 -16.55 -11.14 8.80
CA GLN A 372 -17.52 -10.15 8.33
C GLN A 372 -18.95 -10.54 8.67
N ALA A 373 -19.16 -11.44 9.64
CA ALA A 373 -20.49 -11.96 9.91
C ALA A 373 -21.48 -10.86 10.29
N GLY A 374 -22.59 -10.81 9.55
CA GLY A 374 -23.63 -9.79 9.69
C GLY A 374 -23.56 -8.67 8.63
N GLU A 375 -22.41 -8.50 7.97
CA GLU A 375 -22.25 -7.53 6.87
C GLU A 375 -22.86 -8.07 5.56
N ASP A 376 -23.36 -7.16 4.72
CA ASP A 376 -23.79 -7.43 3.36
C ASP A 376 -22.61 -7.27 2.37
N ASP A 377 -21.58 -8.11 2.52
CA ASP A 377 -20.37 -8.11 1.68
C ASP A 377 -20.47 -9.10 0.51
N TRP A 378 -21.30 -8.76 -0.48
CA TRP A 378 -21.73 -9.66 -1.55
C TRP A 378 -20.86 -9.62 -2.83
N LEU A 379 -20.04 -8.58 -2.99
CA LEU A 379 -19.03 -8.49 -4.05
C LEU A 379 -17.60 -8.53 -3.52
N HIS A 380 -17.33 -7.85 -2.41
CA HIS A 380 -15.98 -7.63 -1.90
C HIS A 380 -15.04 -7.07 -2.98
N LEU A 381 -15.27 -5.82 -3.40
CA LEU A 381 -14.43 -5.18 -4.40
C LEU A 381 -13.04 -4.86 -3.82
N ASN A 382 -11.97 -5.24 -4.54
CA ASN A 382 -10.60 -5.15 -4.03
C ASN A 382 -9.57 -4.45 -4.95
N SER A 383 -9.99 -4.06 -6.16
CA SER A 383 -9.20 -3.20 -7.04
C SER A 383 -10.10 -2.44 -8.02
N VAL A 384 -9.65 -1.28 -8.48
CA VAL A 384 -10.34 -0.45 -9.47
C VAL A 384 -9.38 0.08 -10.54
N GLN A 385 -9.82 0.06 -11.78
CA GLN A 385 -9.09 0.58 -12.94
C GLN A 385 -10.01 1.45 -13.78
N TYR A 386 -9.51 2.58 -14.27
CA TYR A 386 -10.22 3.41 -15.26
C TYR A 386 -9.76 3.08 -16.68
N ARG A 387 -10.70 3.03 -17.62
CA ARG A 387 -10.46 2.88 -19.05
C ARG A 387 -11.01 4.07 -19.80
N GLN A 388 -10.11 4.96 -20.21
CA GLN A 388 -10.45 6.18 -20.93
C GLN A 388 -11.11 5.92 -22.30
N ALA A 389 -10.77 4.81 -22.96
CA ALA A 389 -11.23 4.52 -24.32
C ALA A 389 -12.76 4.46 -24.47
N ASP A 390 -13.48 4.08 -23.42
CA ASP A 390 -14.94 3.87 -23.43
C ASP A 390 -15.63 4.34 -22.14
N ASP A 391 -14.97 5.20 -21.36
CA ASP A 391 -15.47 5.72 -20.09
C ASP A 391 -15.97 4.60 -19.16
N SER A 392 -15.11 3.60 -18.92
CA SER A 392 -15.46 2.44 -18.11
C SER A 392 -14.51 2.23 -16.95
N ILE A 393 -15.02 1.55 -15.92
CA ILE A 393 -14.21 1.00 -14.84
C ILE A 393 -14.18 -0.52 -14.93
N LEU A 394 -13.07 -1.10 -14.49
CA LEU A 394 -12.94 -2.51 -14.18
C LEU A 394 -12.73 -2.65 -12.68
N VAL A 395 -13.56 -3.45 -12.03
CA VAL A 395 -13.43 -3.76 -10.60
C VAL A 395 -13.30 -5.27 -10.39
N SER A 396 -12.53 -5.65 -9.38
CA SER A 396 -12.30 -7.05 -9.02
C SER A 396 -13.17 -7.45 -7.85
N SER A 397 -14.12 -8.37 -8.07
CA SER A 397 -14.94 -8.97 -7.01
C SER A 397 -14.30 -10.28 -6.55
N ARG A 398 -13.89 -10.32 -5.28
CA ARG A 398 -13.37 -11.54 -4.64
C ARG A 398 -14.47 -12.58 -4.46
N GLU A 399 -15.63 -12.16 -3.93
CA GLU A 399 -16.73 -13.05 -3.53
C GLU A 399 -17.33 -13.80 -4.73
N THR A 400 -17.40 -13.15 -5.89
CA THR A 400 -17.93 -13.76 -7.12
C THR A 400 -16.85 -14.31 -8.05
N SER A 401 -15.56 -14.18 -7.69
CA SER A 401 -14.42 -14.53 -8.55
C SER A 401 -14.54 -13.96 -9.97
N THR A 402 -15.05 -12.74 -10.08
CA THR A 402 -15.38 -12.11 -11.35
C THR A 402 -14.74 -10.73 -11.43
N ILE A 403 -14.16 -10.42 -12.59
CA ILE A 403 -13.77 -9.06 -12.96
C ILE A 403 -14.98 -8.42 -13.66
N VAL A 404 -15.44 -7.29 -13.13
CA VAL A 404 -16.68 -6.64 -13.54
C VAL A 404 -16.36 -5.36 -14.29
N GLN A 405 -16.95 -5.18 -15.47
CA GLN A 405 -16.82 -3.95 -16.25
C GLN A 405 -18.12 -3.14 -16.24
N VAL A 406 -18.02 -1.86 -15.85
CA VAL A 406 -19.12 -0.90 -15.89
C VAL A 406 -18.74 0.26 -16.80
N SER A 407 -19.54 0.51 -17.84
CA SER A 407 -19.30 1.58 -18.81
C SER A 407 -20.22 2.77 -18.59
N GLY A 408 -19.82 3.95 -19.07
CA GLY A 408 -20.60 5.18 -18.94
C GLY A 408 -20.67 5.69 -17.51
N VAL A 409 -19.60 5.54 -16.72
CA VAL A 409 -19.58 5.88 -15.29
C VAL A 409 -19.81 7.36 -15.01
N HIS A 410 -19.50 8.25 -15.97
CA HIS A 410 -19.81 9.68 -15.88
C HIS A 410 -21.14 10.07 -16.56
N SER A 411 -22.00 9.09 -16.87
CA SER A 411 -23.29 9.33 -17.52
C SER A 411 -24.40 8.43 -16.99
N THR A 412 -24.52 7.21 -17.50
CA THR A 412 -25.45 6.19 -17.01
C THR A 412 -24.68 4.88 -16.87
N PRO A 413 -24.18 4.59 -15.65
CA PRO A 413 -23.45 3.37 -15.38
C PRO A 413 -24.23 2.15 -15.87
N THR A 414 -23.57 1.33 -16.68
CA THR A 414 -24.16 0.12 -17.26
C THR A 414 -23.17 -1.03 -17.14
N LEU A 415 -23.61 -2.15 -16.57
CA LEU A 415 -22.84 -3.39 -16.53
C LEU A 415 -22.64 -3.92 -17.96
N THR A 416 -21.39 -4.15 -18.37
CA THR A 416 -21.04 -4.46 -19.77
C THR A 416 -20.26 -5.75 -19.97
N ALA A 417 -19.53 -6.20 -18.95
CA ALA A 417 -18.80 -7.47 -18.99
C ALA A 417 -18.66 -8.09 -17.61
N LEU A 418 -18.68 -9.42 -17.59
CA LEU A 418 -18.30 -10.26 -16.45
C LEU A 418 -17.23 -11.23 -16.95
N ILE A 419 -16.01 -11.13 -16.42
CA ILE A 419 -14.84 -11.89 -16.88
C ILE A 419 -14.38 -12.81 -15.75
N GLY A 420 -14.51 -14.11 -15.95
CA GLY A 420 -14.27 -15.16 -14.97
C GLY A 420 -14.92 -16.46 -15.41
N ASP A 421 -15.18 -17.37 -14.48
CA ASP A 421 -15.95 -18.59 -14.79
C ASP A 421 -17.41 -18.24 -15.15
N PRO A 422 -17.84 -18.44 -16.42
CA PRO A 422 -19.19 -18.08 -16.83
C PRO A 422 -20.29 -18.90 -16.12
N ALA A 423 -19.94 -20.04 -15.50
CA ALA A 423 -20.88 -20.87 -14.76
C ALA A 423 -21.50 -20.15 -13.55
N PHE A 424 -20.78 -19.20 -12.94
CA PHE A 424 -21.27 -18.46 -11.78
C PHE A 424 -22.56 -17.67 -12.06
N TRP A 425 -22.59 -17.04 -13.24
CA TRP A 425 -23.66 -16.17 -13.68
C TRP A 425 -24.72 -16.90 -14.53
N ALA A 426 -24.53 -18.20 -14.82
CA ALA A 426 -25.48 -18.98 -15.61
C ALA A 426 -26.86 -19.05 -14.93
N GLY A 427 -27.91 -18.78 -15.70
CA GLY A 427 -29.29 -18.75 -15.21
C GLY A 427 -29.68 -17.49 -14.43
N THR A 428 -28.75 -16.55 -14.22
CA THR A 428 -29.05 -15.21 -13.69
C THR A 428 -29.42 -14.26 -14.84
N GLU A 429 -29.97 -13.09 -14.54
CA GLU A 429 -30.23 -12.08 -15.57
C GLU A 429 -28.95 -11.51 -16.22
N TYR A 430 -27.80 -11.69 -15.55
CA TYR A 430 -26.51 -11.21 -16.01
C TYR A 430 -25.75 -12.22 -16.89
N GLU A 431 -26.28 -13.44 -17.11
CA GLU A 431 -25.63 -14.51 -17.89
C GLU A 431 -25.11 -14.03 -19.25
N SER A 432 -25.86 -13.16 -19.93
CA SER A 432 -25.51 -12.66 -21.26
C SER A 432 -24.32 -11.70 -21.30
N LEU A 433 -23.84 -11.25 -20.14
CA LEU A 433 -22.69 -10.38 -19.97
C LEU A 433 -21.40 -11.17 -19.70
N SER A 434 -21.49 -12.47 -19.41
CA SER A 434 -20.33 -13.33 -19.18
C SER A 434 -19.51 -13.55 -20.44
N TYR A 435 -18.26 -13.08 -20.42
CA TYR A 435 -17.32 -13.31 -21.49
C TYR A 435 -16.89 -14.78 -21.51
N GLN A 436 -16.67 -15.32 -22.70
CA GLN A 436 -16.36 -16.74 -22.87
C GLN A 436 -14.84 -16.96 -22.87
N PRO A 437 -14.31 -17.87 -22.03
CA PRO A 437 -12.89 -18.23 -22.07
C PRO A 437 -12.54 -18.93 -23.39
N GLN A 438 -11.38 -18.60 -23.95
CA GLN A 438 -10.80 -19.24 -25.13
C GLN A 438 -9.51 -19.95 -24.77
N GLY A 439 -9.50 -21.27 -24.96
CA GLY A 439 -8.39 -22.13 -24.59
C GLY A 439 -8.78 -23.11 -23.49
N ASP A 440 -7.83 -23.95 -23.09
CA ASP A 440 -7.99 -24.93 -22.02
C ASP A 440 -7.15 -24.45 -20.82
N PHE A 441 -7.81 -23.74 -19.89
CA PHE A 441 -7.22 -23.22 -18.67
C PHE A 441 -8.30 -23.09 -17.58
N VAL A 442 -7.86 -23.03 -16.32
CA VAL A 442 -8.74 -22.78 -15.18
C VAL A 442 -8.88 -21.25 -15.00
N PRO A 443 -10.10 -20.68 -15.00
CA PRO A 443 -10.32 -19.28 -14.68
C PRO A 443 -9.82 -18.91 -13.27
N GLN A 444 -9.66 -17.61 -13.03
CA GLN A 444 -9.23 -17.09 -11.74
C GLN A 444 -10.28 -17.32 -10.65
N TYR A 445 -9.84 -17.48 -9.40
CA TYR A 445 -10.72 -17.56 -8.23
C TYR A 445 -10.20 -16.71 -7.07
N GLY A 446 -11.06 -15.82 -6.56
CA GLY A 446 -10.76 -14.95 -5.41
C GLY A 446 -9.67 -13.90 -5.69
N GLN A 447 -9.46 -13.53 -6.95
CA GLN A 447 -8.35 -12.68 -7.43
C GLN A 447 -8.29 -11.29 -6.77
N HIS A 448 -7.08 -10.74 -6.71
CA HIS A 448 -6.79 -9.39 -6.20
C HIS A 448 -5.90 -8.61 -7.17
N ASP A 449 -5.87 -7.27 -6.99
CA ASP A 449 -4.99 -6.34 -7.71
C ASP A 449 -5.08 -6.52 -9.24
N VAL A 450 -6.31 -6.46 -9.75
CA VAL A 450 -6.55 -6.50 -11.20
C VAL A 450 -6.14 -5.16 -11.79
N GLU A 451 -5.21 -5.22 -12.73
CA GLU A 451 -4.49 -4.09 -13.32
C GLU A 451 -4.63 -4.09 -14.83
N LEU A 452 -4.99 -2.93 -15.40
CA LEU A 452 -4.95 -2.75 -16.84
C LEU A 452 -3.49 -2.62 -17.28
N VAL A 453 -3.09 -3.44 -18.25
CA VAL A 453 -1.74 -3.39 -18.81
C VAL A 453 -1.81 -2.71 -20.17
N GLU A 454 -1.22 -1.52 -20.25
CA GLU A 454 -1.15 -0.75 -21.49
C GLU A 454 -0.31 -1.49 -22.54
N ASP A 455 -0.89 -1.66 -23.73
CA ASP A 455 -0.21 -2.22 -24.89
C ASP A 455 -0.83 -1.66 -26.18
N ASP A 456 -0.22 -0.60 -26.70
CA ASP A 456 -0.63 0.10 -27.93
C ASP A 456 -0.55 -0.79 -29.19
N SER A 457 0.07 -1.97 -29.11
CA SER A 457 0.12 -2.90 -30.24
C SER A 457 -1.15 -3.73 -30.39
N LEU A 458 -2.01 -3.76 -29.38
CA LEU A 458 -3.27 -4.49 -29.41
C LEU A 458 -4.30 -3.82 -30.33
N PRO A 459 -5.11 -4.60 -31.07
CA PRO A 459 -6.23 -4.06 -31.83
C PRO A 459 -7.26 -3.34 -30.94
N GLU A 460 -7.98 -2.38 -31.52
CA GLU A 460 -9.11 -1.72 -30.86
C GLU A 460 -10.13 -2.76 -30.33
N GLY A 461 -10.51 -2.60 -29.06
CA GLY A 461 -11.39 -3.53 -28.34
C GLY A 461 -10.66 -4.72 -27.69
N GLN A 462 -9.33 -4.79 -27.79
CA GLN A 462 -8.51 -5.73 -27.00
C GLN A 462 -7.70 -5.00 -25.93
N TYR A 463 -7.52 -5.65 -24.78
CA TYR A 463 -6.68 -5.16 -23.69
C TYR A 463 -6.13 -6.31 -22.84
N LEU A 464 -5.04 -6.05 -22.14
CA LEU A 464 -4.43 -7.00 -21.20
C LEU A 464 -4.83 -6.66 -19.77
N LEU A 465 -5.12 -7.68 -18.99
CA LEU A 465 -5.29 -7.59 -17.54
C LEU A 465 -4.21 -8.42 -16.86
N ARG A 466 -3.53 -7.85 -15.86
CA ARG A 466 -2.69 -8.58 -14.91
C ARG A 466 -3.44 -8.69 -13.58
N MET A 467 -3.25 -9.79 -12.86
CA MET A 467 -3.80 -9.95 -11.52
C MET A 467 -2.95 -10.89 -10.67
N TYR A 468 -3.11 -10.79 -9.35
CA TYR A 468 -2.80 -11.89 -8.45
C TYR A 468 -4.03 -12.81 -8.39
N ASP A 469 -3.95 -13.97 -9.05
CA ASP A 469 -4.96 -15.01 -8.96
C ASP A 469 -4.69 -15.84 -7.70
N ASN A 470 -5.44 -15.53 -6.64
CA ASN A 470 -5.35 -16.25 -5.37
C ASN A 470 -5.62 -17.75 -5.56
N ASN A 471 -6.36 -18.13 -6.61
CA ASN A 471 -6.78 -19.50 -6.90
C ASN A 471 -7.47 -20.12 -5.67
N TYR A 472 -8.36 -19.34 -5.06
CA TYR A 472 -9.12 -19.67 -3.86
C TYR A 472 -10.61 -19.45 -4.09
N TRP A 473 -11.38 -20.53 -4.02
CA TRP A 473 -12.84 -20.47 -4.09
C TRP A 473 -13.44 -20.37 -2.69
N SER A 474 -14.28 -19.34 -2.52
CA SER A 474 -15.07 -19.10 -1.31
C SER A 474 -16.27 -18.24 -1.68
N LEU A 475 -17.46 -18.64 -1.23
CA LEU A 475 -18.70 -17.90 -1.38
C LEU A 475 -19.46 -18.01 -0.05
N SER A 476 -19.67 -16.88 0.61
CA SER A 476 -20.32 -16.78 1.93
C SER A 476 -21.71 -16.15 1.86
N THR A 477 -22.06 -15.46 0.78
CA THR A 477 -23.27 -14.61 0.70
C THR A 477 -24.37 -15.16 -0.19
N ARG A 478 -24.18 -16.31 -0.85
CA ARG A 478 -25.19 -16.93 -1.71
C ARG A 478 -25.30 -18.42 -1.44
N ASP A 479 -26.51 -18.83 -1.09
CA ASP A 479 -26.90 -20.24 -0.96
C ASP A 479 -27.10 -20.90 -2.34
N ASP A 480 -27.07 -22.24 -2.37
CA ASP A 480 -27.42 -23.07 -3.52
C ASP A 480 -26.51 -22.96 -4.77
N TYR A 481 -25.31 -22.37 -4.65
CA TYR A 481 -24.28 -22.42 -5.69
C TYR A 481 -23.03 -23.17 -5.22
N GLU A 482 -22.87 -24.40 -5.70
CA GLU A 482 -21.70 -25.26 -5.44
C GLU A 482 -21.07 -25.67 -6.79
N PRO A 483 -20.01 -24.98 -7.25
CA PRO A 483 -19.38 -25.32 -8.52
C PRO A 483 -18.58 -26.63 -8.42
N GLU A 484 -18.48 -27.35 -9.54
CA GLU A 484 -17.49 -28.43 -9.68
C GLU A 484 -16.11 -27.81 -9.92
N LEU A 485 -15.28 -27.77 -8.88
CA LEU A 485 -13.96 -27.17 -8.94
C LEU A 485 -12.89 -28.16 -9.41
N PRO A 486 -11.93 -27.74 -10.25
CA PRO A 486 -10.71 -28.50 -10.49
C PRO A 486 -9.92 -28.73 -9.20
N ASP A 487 -9.23 -29.88 -9.10
CA ASP A 487 -8.37 -30.24 -7.94
C ASP A 487 -7.25 -29.20 -7.67
N SER A 488 -6.92 -28.36 -8.66
CA SER A 488 -5.93 -27.30 -8.54
C SER A 488 -6.43 -26.09 -7.75
N VAL A 489 -7.75 -25.94 -7.55
CA VAL A 489 -8.34 -24.76 -6.89
C VAL A 489 -8.36 -24.95 -5.39
N GLY A 490 -7.84 -23.95 -4.66
CA GLY A 490 -7.84 -23.93 -3.20
C GLY A 490 -9.23 -23.67 -2.63
N THR A 491 -9.54 -24.33 -1.51
CA THR A 491 -10.77 -24.11 -0.71
C THR A 491 -10.46 -23.95 0.79
N SER A 492 -9.19 -23.69 1.12
CA SER A 492 -8.69 -23.47 2.48
C SER A 492 -7.84 -22.21 2.55
N LEU A 493 -7.92 -21.50 3.67
CA LEU A 493 -7.16 -20.26 3.88
C LEU A 493 -5.65 -20.45 3.80
N THR A 494 -5.13 -21.55 4.32
CA THR A 494 -3.69 -21.85 4.36
C THR A 494 -3.22 -22.79 3.24
N GLY A 495 -4.14 -23.16 2.33
CA GLY A 495 -3.86 -24.01 1.19
C GLY A 495 -3.62 -25.49 1.55
N GLY A 496 -3.14 -26.24 0.56
CA GLY A 496 -2.79 -27.66 0.66
C GLY A 496 -1.61 -27.99 -0.26
N SER A 497 -1.03 -29.18 -0.11
CA SER A 497 0.10 -29.60 -0.96
C SER A 497 -0.25 -29.54 -2.45
N GLY A 498 0.49 -28.76 -3.22
CA GLY A 498 0.30 -28.61 -4.67
C GLY A 498 -0.72 -27.54 -5.09
N ILE A 499 -1.27 -26.79 -4.12
CA ILE A 499 -2.06 -25.59 -4.40
C ILE A 499 -1.13 -24.37 -4.44
N HIS A 500 -1.27 -23.57 -5.48
CA HIS A 500 -0.50 -22.36 -5.72
C HIS A 500 -1.45 -21.21 -6.03
N SER A 501 -1.02 -20.00 -5.75
CA SER A 501 -1.58 -18.80 -6.38
C SER A 501 -0.74 -18.47 -7.61
N TYR A 502 -1.20 -17.54 -8.44
CA TYR A 502 -0.56 -17.25 -9.72
C TYR A 502 -0.51 -15.75 -10.00
N VAL A 503 0.54 -15.33 -10.69
CA VAL A 503 0.45 -14.10 -11.48
C VAL A 503 -0.15 -14.48 -12.82
N THR A 504 -1.32 -13.93 -13.13
CA THR A 504 -2.12 -14.28 -14.31
C THR A 504 -2.28 -13.07 -15.21
N TYR A 505 -2.12 -13.29 -16.52
CA TYR A 505 -2.45 -12.32 -17.56
C TYR A 505 -3.56 -12.85 -18.45
N TYR A 506 -4.59 -12.04 -18.65
CA TYR A 506 -5.61 -12.28 -19.66
C TYR A 506 -5.51 -11.29 -20.80
N LEU A 507 -5.65 -11.80 -22.02
CA LEU A 507 -6.01 -11.00 -23.19
C LEU A 507 -7.53 -11.02 -23.32
N VAL A 508 -8.16 -9.86 -23.14
CA VAL A 508 -9.61 -9.67 -23.25
C VAL A 508 -9.93 -9.07 -24.62
N ASP A 509 -11.00 -9.56 -25.25
CA ASP A 509 -11.54 -9.02 -26.50
C ASP A 509 -13.03 -8.66 -26.30
N SER A 510 -13.30 -7.37 -26.19
CA SER A 510 -14.65 -6.83 -25.99
C SER A 510 -15.55 -7.00 -27.20
N ASN A 511 -15.00 -7.04 -28.42
CA ASN A 511 -15.77 -7.21 -29.64
C ASN A 511 -16.28 -8.65 -29.77
N ALA A 512 -15.41 -9.62 -29.44
CA ALA A 512 -15.75 -11.04 -29.44
C ALA A 512 -16.44 -11.51 -28.15
N LYS A 513 -16.42 -10.68 -27.09
CA LYS A 513 -16.86 -11.02 -25.73
C LYS A 513 -16.17 -12.27 -25.19
N THR A 514 -14.85 -12.30 -25.33
CA THR A 514 -14.02 -13.45 -24.96
C THR A 514 -12.77 -13.03 -24.21
N PHE A 515 -12.16 -13.95 -23.48
CA PHE A 515 -10.84 -13.75 -22.89
C PHE A 515 -10.00 -15.02 -23.01
N SER A 516 -8.68 -14.89 -23.00
CA SER A 516 -7.74 -16.02 -23.10
C SER A 516 -6.54 -15.83 -22.19
N LEU A 517 -5.94 -16.94 -21.75
CA LEU A 517 -4.73 -16.91 -20.94
C LEU A 517 -3.53 -16.47 -21.79
N ALA A 518 -2.97 -15.30 -21.49
CA ALA A 518 -1.81 -14.76 -22.17
C ALA A 518 -0.49 -15.20 -21.51
N LYS A 519 -0.46 -15.23 -20.17
CA LYS A 519 0.69 -15.67 -19.37
C LYS A 519 0.24 -16.11 -17.99
N GLN A 520 0.92 -17.10 -17.42
CA GLN A 520 0.73 -17.50 -16.02
C GLN A 520 2.02 -18.10 -15.47
N PHE A 521 2.33 -17.83 -14.21
CA PHE A 521 3.35 -18.57 -13.46
C PHE A 521 2.97 -18.69 -11.98
N PRO A 522 3.32 -19.81 -11.32
CA PRO A 522 2.95 -20.07 -9.95
C PRO A 522 3.78 -19.22 -8.98
N VAL A 523 3.16 -18.83 -7.88
CA VAL A 523 3.79 -18.17 -6.73
C VAL A 523 3.35 -18.86 -5.43
N THR A 524 3.90 -18.41 -4.31
CA THR A 524 3.49 -18.88 -2.97
C THR A 524 1.98 -18.67 -2.81
N TYR A 525 1.27 -19.67 -2.26
CA TYR A 525 -0.18 -19.59 -2.14
C TYR A 525 -0.60 -18.55 -1.11
N SER A 526 -1.55 -17.69 -1.48
CA SER A 526 -2.28 -16.81 -0.58
C SER A 526 -3.76 -16.79 -0.95
N SER A 527 -4.61 -17.23 -0.02
CA SER A 527 -6.06 -17.35 -0.26
C SER A 527 -6.78 -16.00 -0.39
N ILE A 528 -6.27 -14.95 0.25
CA ILE A 528 -6.85 -13.61 0.25
C ILE A 528 -5.74 -12.55 0.16
N VAL A 529 -6.15 -11.29 -0.02
CA VAL A 529 -5.28 -10.12 -0.21
C VAL A 529 -4.24 -10.36 -1.30
N SER A 530 -3.06 -9.72 -1.24
CA SER A 530 -1.92 -9.90 -2.16
C SER A 530 -2.01 -9.04 -3.41
N ASN A 531 -0.88 -8.94 -4.11
CA ASN A 531 -0.77 -8.16 -5.33
C ASN A 531 0.37 -8.68 -6.21
N ALA A 532 0.35 -8.27 -7.48
CA ALA A 532 1.43 -8.52 -8.41
C ALA A 532 1.69 -7.26 -9.23
N GLN A 533 2.91 -6.75 -9.18
CA GLN A 533 3.35 -5.56 -9.91
C GLN A 533 4.45 -5.92 -10.91
N SER A 534 4.36 -5.40 -12.13
CA SER A 534 5.49 -5.40 -13.06
C SER A 534 6.37 -4.18 -12.77
N PHE A 535 7.67 -4.38 -12.59
CA PHE A 535 8.59 -3.31 -12.24
C PHE A 535 10.00 -3.61 -12.77
N ASP A 536 10.57 -2.69 -13.56
CA ASP A 536 11.92 -2.79 -14.15
C ASP A 536 12.23 -4.15 -14.81
N GLY A 537 11.28 -4.67 -15.59
CA GLY A 537 11.40 -5.97 -16.28
C GLY A 537 11.20 -7.21 -15.40
N ASN A 538 11.04 -7.04 -14.09
CA ASN A 538 10.75 -8.07 -13.11
C ASN A 538 9.29 -8.01 -12.62
N TYR A 539 8.92 -8.95 -11.76
CA TYR A 539 7.64 -8.96 -11.04
C TYR A 539 7.89 -8.86 -9.54
N VAL A 540 7.19 -7.96 -8.87
CA VAL A 540 7.13 -7.86 -7.41
C VAL A 540 5.80 -8.43 -6.97
N VAL A 541 5.84 -9.47 -6.15
CA VAL A 541 4.65 -10.25 -5.78
C VAL A 541 4.60 -10.41 -4.28
N ASN A 542 3.50 -9.98 -3.66
CA ASN A 542 3.19 -10.28 -2.27
C ASN A 542 2.33 -11.55 -2.21
N SER A 543 2.52 -12.38 -1.20
CA SER A 543 1.64 -13.49 -0.83
C SER A 543 1.21 -13.30 0.62
N GLY A 544 0.12 -12.56 0.80
CA GLY A 544 -0.25 -11.91 2.05
C GLY A 544 -0.53 -12.84 3.22
N VAL A 545 -1.16 -14.00 3.00
CA VAL A 545 -1.41 -15.01 4.04
C VAL A 545 -0.16 -15.85 4.35
N ALA A 546 0.77 -15.91 3.40
CA ALA A 546 2.06 -16.59 3.58
C ALA A 546 3.11 -15.73 4.29
N HIS A 547 2.81 -14.44 4.51
CA HIS A 547 3.71 -13.46 5.12
C HIS A 547 5.05 -13.33 4.38
N GLU A 548 4.96 -13.36 3.05
CA GLU A 548 6.12 -13.36 2.16
C GLU A 548 5.87 -12.46 0.95
N PHE A 549 6.87 -11.67 0.55
CA PHE A 549 6.90 -11.05 -0.77
C PHE A 549 8.19 -11.42 -1.50
N GLY A 550 8.17 -11.44 -2.82
CA GLY A 550 9.33 -11.79 -3.62
C GLY A 550 9.42 -11.01 -4.93
N GLU A 551 10.62 -11.00 -5.48
CA GLU A 551 10.86 -10.50 -6.83
C GLU A 551 11.21 -11.66 -7.76
N TYR A 552 10.57 -11.68 -8.92
CA TYR A 552 10.68 -12.73 -9.92
C TYR A 552 11.15 -12.12 -11.24
N ASP A 553 11.92 -12.89 -12.02
CA ASP A 553 12.38 -12.44 -13.32
C ASP A 553 11.23 -12.40 -14.35
N SER A 554 11.53 -11.88 -15.54
CA SER A 554 10.55 -11.79 -16.65
C SER A 554 9.92 -13.13 -17.07
N GLU A 555 10.49 -14.28 -16.70
CA GLU A 555 9.95 -15.62 -16.99
C GLU A 555 9.09 -16.17 -15.83
N GLY A 556 9.10 -15.50 -14.67
CA GLY A 556 8.38 -15.92 -13.47
C GLY A 556 9.20 -16.80 -12.53
N ASN A 557 10.52 -16.85 -12.67
CA ASN A 557 11.39 -17.57 -11.73
C ASN A 557 11.76 -16.63 -10.56
N LEU A 558 11.74 -17.16 -9.33
CA LEU A 558 12.09 -16.40 -8.13
C LEU A 558 13.55 -15.95 -8.17
N ILE A 559 13.78 -14.66 -7.96
CA ILE A 559 15.10 -14.06 -7.70
C ILE A 559 15.37 -14.12 -6.20
N ARG A 560 14.46 -13.55 -5.39
CA ARG A 560 14.54 -13.56 -3.93
C ARG A 560 13.16 -13.35 -3.30
N ALA A 561 12.91 -14.05 -2.19
CA ALA A 561 11.75 -13.86 -1.33
C ALA A 561 12.18 -13.32 0.04
N PHE A 562 11.35 -12.47 0.64
CA PHE A 562 11.50 -11.87 1.96
C PHE A 562 10.31 -12.27 2.84
N SER A 563 10.59 -12.77 4.04
CA SER A 563 9.57 -13.04 5.05
C SER A 563 9.41 -11.84 5.97
N TYR A 564 8.17 -11.50 6.28
CA TYR A 564 7.80 -10.40 7.17
C TYR A 564 6.89 -10.89 8.29
N ASP A 565 6.88 -10.18 9.41
CA ASP A 565 5.99 -10.51 10.53
C ASP A 565 4.67 -9.75 10.40
N CYS A 566 3.54 -10.44 10.51
CA CYS A 566 2.22 -9.83 10.71
C CYS A 566 1.27 -10.83 11.38
N MET A 567 0.16 -10.37 11.97
CA MET A 567 -0.71 -11.26 12.74
C MET A 567 -1.64 -12.12 11.88
N MET A 568 -2.19 -11.55 10.81
CA MET A 568 -3.18 -12.21 9.95
C MET A 568 -2.69 -12.28 8.51
N ASN A 569 -2.52 -11.14 7.86
CA ASN A 569 -2.03 -11.05 6.50
C ASN A 569 -1.32 -9.71 6.26
N GLY A 570 -0.50 -9.64 5.21
CA GLY A 570 0.00 -8.39 4.65
C GLY A 570 -0.77 -8.04 3.38
N TYR A 571 -1.32 -6.83 3.31
CA TYR A 571 -2.19 -6.41 2.21
C TYR A 571 -1.45 -6.38 0.86
N ARG A 572 -0.52 -5.44 0.67
CA ARG A 572 0.25 -5.29 -0.58
C ARG A 572 1.73 -5.00 -0.32
N VAL A 573 2.57 -5.49 -1.22
CA VAL A 573 3.97 -5.08 -1.34
C VAL A 573 4.25 -4.76 -2.81
N MET A 574 4.69 -3.54 -3.04
CA MET A 574 5.07 -3.02 -4.35
C MET A 574 6.51 -2.49 -4.30
N LYS A 575 7.05 -2.06 -5.42
CA LYS A 575 8.38 -1.48 -5.52
C LYS A 575 8.35 -0.21 -6.37
N GLY A 576 9.17 0.74 -5.96
CA GLY A 576 9.40 1.99 -6.69
C GLY A 576 10.88 2.35 -6.66
N ASP A 577 11.35 3.00 -7.72
CA ASP A 577 12.68 3.59 -7.77
C ASP A 577 12.73 4.92 -7.03
N PHE A 578 11.59 5.58 -6.84
CA PHE A 578 11.44 6.92 -6.25
C PHE A 578 12.30 7.99 -6.92
N GLU A 579 12.62 7.78 -8.21
CA GLU A 579 13.30 8.78 -9.04
C GLU A 579 12.40 10.01 -9.24
N GLY A 580 12.97 11.20 -9.15
CA GLY A 580 12.23 12.46 -9.18
C GLY A 580 11.48 12.80 -7.88
N PHE A 581 11.27 11.82 -6.98
CA PHE A 581 10.68 12.03 -5.66
C PHE A 581 11.75 12.14 -4.57
N TRP A 582 12.35 11.03 -4.13
CA TRP A 582 13.43 11.04 -3.13
C TRP A 582 14.82 10.99 -3.74
N PHE A 583 14.95 10.33 -4.89
CA PHE A 583 16.24 10.09 -5.53
C PHE A 583 16.32 10.75 -6.89
N ARG A 584 17.54 11.09 -7.30
CA ARG A 584 17.82 11.52 -8.67
C ARG A 584 17.85 10.30 -9.59
N GLU A 585 17.44 10.50 -10.83
CA GLU A 585 17.59 9.51 -11.90
C GLU A 585 19.05 9.05 -12.00
N ALA A 586 19.25 7.73 -12.11
CA ALA A 586 20.57 7.17 -12.34
C ALA A 586 21.10 7.58 -13.73
N SER A 587 22.18 8.39 -13.77
CA SER A 587 22.81 8.90 -14.99
C SER A 587 23.74 7.92 -15.70
#